data_AF-A0A4V1V2K6-F1
#
_entry.id   AF-A0A4V1V2K6-F1
#
_cell.length_a   1.000
_cell.length_b   1.000
_cell.length_c   1.000
_cell.angle_alpha   90.00
_cell.angle_beta   90.00
_cell.angle_gamma   90.00
#
_symmetry.space_group_name_H-M   'P 1'
#
loop_
_entity.id
_entity.type
_entity.pdbx_description
1 polymer ?
#
loop_
_entity_poly.entity_id
_entity_poly.type
_entity_poly.pdbx_seq_one_letter_code
_entity_poly.pdbx_strand_id
1 'polypeptide(L)'
;MASLKGFRKEAPQTLTPKDFLILDMRDRLQRLIYAVMFCGIVIAGMGIYLVALASDDEAESTINLLGIIEVSTGSVGIAGIALGVVVILYGIRTFMSRWQ
;
A
#
# COMPACT_ATOMS: atom_id res chain seq x y z
N MET A 1 -33.07 -54.90 -4.56
CA MET A 1 -31.66 -54.65 -4.22
C MET A 1 -31.21 -53.40 -4.97
N ALA A 2 -31.18 -52.24 -4.29
CA ALA A 2 -30.79 -50.97 -4.90
C ALA A 2 -29.25 -50.81 -4.85
N SER A 3 -28.67 -50.49 -6.00
CA SER A 3 -27.24 -50.39 -6.28
C SER A 3 -26.61 -49.17 -5.60
N LEU A 4 -25.75 -49.40 -4.60
CA LEU A 4 -24.90 -48.38 -3.96
C LEU A 4 -23.70 -47.95 -4.84
N LYS A 5 -23.93 -47.70 -6.14
CA LYS A 5 -22.89 -47.21 -7.07
C LYS A 5 -22.74 -45.69 -7.12
N GLY A 6 -23.47 -44.94 -6.28
CA GLY A 6 -23.50 -43.47 -6.30
C GLY A 6 -22.55 -42.76 -5.33
N PHE A 7 -21.88 -43.46 -4.41
CA PHE A 7 -20.99 -42.84 -3.41
C PHE A 7 -19.50 -42.95 -3.79
N ARG A 8 -19.16 -42.84 -5.09
CA ARG A 8 -17.77 -42.52 -5.45
C ARG A 8 -17.55 -41.06 -5.06
N LYS A 9 -17.11 -40.87 -3.81
CA LYS A 9 -16.51 -39.66 -3.29
C LYS A 9 -15.55 -39.14 -4.35
N GLU A 10 -15.91 -38.04 -5.00
CA GLU A 10 -14.93 -37.18 -5.62
C GLU A 10 -13.99 -36.77 -4.49
N ALA A 11 -12.81 -37.39 -4.45
CA ALA A 11 -11.77 -36.97 -3.55
C ALA A 11 -11.59 -35.47 -3.81
N PRO A 12 -11.68 -34.61 -2.78
CA PRO A 12 -11.42 -33.19 -2.96
C PRO A 12 -10.07 -33.07 -3.64
N GLN A 13 -9.99 -32.28 -4.72
CA GLN A 13 -8.74 -31.96 -5.38
C GLN A 13 -7.71 -31.68 -4.29
N THR A 14 -6.76 -32.61 -4.12
CA THR A 14 -5.70 -32.45 -3.14
C THR A 14 -4.86 -31.31 -3.67
N LEU A 15 -5.11 -30.09 -3.18
CA LEU A 15 -4.25 -28.93 -3.37
C LEU A 15 -2.83 -29.42 -3.18
N THR A 16 -2.05 -29.40 -4.26
CA THR A 16 -0.68 -29.89 -4.16
C THR A 16 0.07 -28.96 -3.22
N PRO A 17 1.13 -29.42 -2.53
CA PRO A 17 1.95 -28.55 -1.69
C PRO A 17 2.45 -27.29 -2.43
N LYS A 18 2.57 -27.37 -3.76
CA LYS A 18 2.92 -26.25 -4.65
C LYS A 18 1.80 -25.21 -4.74
N ASP A 19 0.54 -25.64 -4.79
CA ASP A 19 -0.61 -24.74 -4.83
C ASP A 19 -0.75 -23.95 -3.52
N PHE A 20 -0.50 -24.60 -2.38
CA PHE A 20 -0.44 -23.95 -1.07
C PHE A 20 0.67 -22.88 -1.00
N LEU A 21 1.85 -23.17 -1.55
CA LEU A 21 2.96 -22.22 -1.60
C LEU A 21 2.63 -20.99 -2.46
N ILE A 22 1.96 -21.20 -3.59
CA ILE A 22 1.54 -20.11 -4.49
C ILE A 22 0.47 -19.23 -3.83
N LEU A 23 -0.48 -19.84 -3.13
CA LEU A 23 -1.51 -19.14 -2.34
C LEU A 23 -0.87 -18.28 -1.21
N ASP A 24 0.06 -18.85 -0.43
CA ASP A 24 0.75 -18.09 0.64
C ASP A 24 1.61 -16.94 0.08
N MET A 25 2.31 -17.16 -1.04
CA MET A 25 3.07 -16.09 -1.69
C MET A 25 2.17 -14.97 -2.21
N ARG A 26 1.00 -15.32 -2.76
CA ARG A 26 0.02 -14.35 -3.27
C ARG A 26 -0.57 -13.50 -2.13
N ASP A 27 -0.90 -14.12 -1.00
CA ASP A 27 -1.43 -13.42 0.18
C ASP A 27 -0.39 -12.47 0.80
N ARG A 28 0.86 -12.92 0.96
CA ARG A 28 1.95 -12.07 1.45
C ARG A 28 2.19 -10.87 0.55
N LEU A 29 2.17 -11.11 -0.76
CA LEU A 29 2.38 -10.08 -1.76
C LEU A 29 1.22 -9.08 -1.81
N GLN A 30 -0.02 -9.55 -1.65
CA GLN A 30 -1.19 -8.68 -1.54
C GLN A 30 -1.13 -7.82 -0.26
N ARG A 31 -0.75 -8.40 0.89
CA ARG A 31 -0.52 -7.64 2.13
C ARG A 31 0.58 -6.59 1.96
N LEU A 32 1.64 -6.91 1.24
CA LEU A 32 2.74 -5.98 0.97
C LEU A 32 2.28 -4.81 0.08
N ILE A 33 1.47 -5.06 -0.95
CA ILE A 33 0.89 -3.99 -1.79
C ILE A 33 0.00 -3.06 -0.95
N TYR A 34 -0.86 -3.62 -0.09
CA TYR A 34 -1.67 -2.81 0.81
C TYR A 34 -0.83 -2.00 1.80
N ALA A 35 0.24 -2.58 2.35
CA ALA A 35 1.16 -1.87 3.22
C ALA A 35 1.83 -0.68 2.50
N VAL A 36 2.26 -0.86 1.25
CA VAL A 36 2.83 0.21 0.42
C VAL A 36 1.80 1.33 0.18
N MET A 37 0.56 0.97 -0.16
CA MET A 37 -0.51 1.95 -0.32
C MET A 37 -0.78 2.72 0.98
N PHE A 38 -0.82 2.03 2.12
CA PHE A 38 -1.00 2.65 3.43
C PHE A 38 0.14 3.63 3.75
N CYS A 39 1.39 3.25 3.51
CA CYS A 39 2.53 4.16 3.64
C CYS A 39 2.38 5.41 2.77
N GLY A 40 1.92 5.26 1.52
CA GLY A 40 1.64 6.40 0.64
C GLY A 40 0.57 7.35 1.20
N ILE A 41 -0.50 6.80 1.79
CA ILE A 41 -1.55 7.59 2.46
C ILE A 41 -0.98 8.37 3.65
N VAL A 42 -0.18 7.71 4.50
CA VAL A 42 0.45 8.35 5.66
C VAL A 42 1.37 9.48 5.23
N ILE A 43 2.20 9.26 4.20
CA ILE A 43 3.11 10.28 3.66
C ILE A 43 2.31 11.48 3.12
N ALA A 44 1.23 11.23 2.35
CA ALA A 44 0.38 12.29 1.85
C ALA A 44 -0.31 13.07 2.98
N GLY A 45 -0.81 12.36 4.00
CA GLY A 45 -1.42 12.97 5.18
C GLY A 45 -0.44 13.84 5.96
N MET A 46 0.80 13.38 6.13
CA MET A 46 1.86 14.18 6.76
C MET A 46 2.21 15.42 5.93
N GLY A 47 2.22 15.29 4.60
CA GLY A 47 2.40 16.41 3.69
C GLY A 47 1.29 17.48 3.85
N ILE A 48 0.02 17.07 3.92
CA ILE A 48 -1.12 17.97 4.17
C ILE A 48 -0.96 18.68 5.52
N TYR A 49 -0.58 17.94 6.56
CA TYR A 49 -0.35 18.50 7.89
C TYR A 49 0.76 19.57 7.88
N LEU A 50 1.86 19.32 7.18
CA LEU A 50 2.95 20.31 7.04
C LEU A 50 2.52 21.55 6.26
N VAL A 51 1.70 21.40 5.21
CA VAL A 51 1.14 22.56 4.50
C VAL A 51 0.20 23.36 5.42
N ALA A 52 -0.62 22.68 6.21
CA ALA A 52 -1.51 23.33 7.16
C ALA A 52 -0.74 24.12 8.22
N LEU A 53 0.32 23.52 8.79
CA LEU A 53 1.22 24.21 9.72
C LEU A 53 1.91 25.42 9.09
N ALA A 54 2.36 25.31 7.83
CA ALA A 54 2.99 26.41 7.12
C ALA A 54 2.02 27.55 6.76
N SER A 55 0.71 27.31 6.84
CA SER A 55 -0.33 28.29 6.55
C SER A 55 -0.78 29.06 7.79
N ASP A 56 -0.26 28.70 8.97
CA ASP A 56 -0.57 29.35 10.24
C ASP A 56 0.41 30.51 10.47
N ASP A 57 -0.11 31.74 10.59
CA ASP A 57 0.71 32.96 10.63
C ASP A 57 1.61 33.06 11.89
N GLU A 58 1.31 32.29 12.93
CA GLU A 58 2.11 32.20 14.17
C GLU A 58 3.18 31.10 14.14
N ALA A 59 3.12 30.18 13.17
CA ALA A 59 4.03 29.03 13.11
C ALA A 59 5.30 29.34 12.31
N GLU A 60 6.43 28.81 12.77
CA GLU A 60 7.70 28.90 12.03
C GLU A 60 7.58 28.15 10.70
N SER A 61 7.55 28.91 9.60
CA SER A 61 7.24 28.42 8.25
C SER A 61 8.43 27.82 7.51
N THR A 62 9.58 27.69 8.20
CA THR A 62 10.85 27.19 7.67
C THR A 62 11.34 26.01 8.50
N ILE A 63 11.64 24.90 7.83
CA ILE A 63 12.34 23.75 8.43
C ILE A 63 13.82 23.86 8.06
N ASN A 64 14.68 23.67 9.05
CA ASN A 64 16.12 23.59 8.84
C ASN A 64 16.52 22.15 8.48
N LEU A 65 16.70 21.88 7.19
CA LEU A 65 17.12 20.58 6.69
C LEU A 65 18.62 20.41 6.97
N LEU A 66 18.92 19.47 7.88
CA LEU A 66 20.29 19.09 8.27
C LEU A 66 21.15 20.25 8.81
N GLY A 67 20.53 21.37 9.20
CA GLY A 67 21.22 22.57 9.70
C GLY A 67 22.00 23.36 8.64
N ILE A 68 21.81 23.05 7.36
CA ILE A 68 22.56 23.64 6.24
C ILE A 68 21.63 24.41 5.30
N ILE A 69 20.36 24.01 5.19
CA ILE A 69 19.42 24.57 4.22
C ILE A 69 18.09 24.85 4.92
N GLU A 70 17.69 26.11 4.95
CA GLU A 70 16.34 26.52 5.34
C GLU A 70 15.39 26.34 4.16
N VAL A 71 14.35 25.54 4.36
CA VAL A 71 13.35 25.23 3.33
C VAL A 71 11.97 25.50 3.88
N SER A 72 11.10 26.09 3.06
CA SER A 72 9.72 26.35 3.46
C SER A 72 8.99 25.05 3.81
N THR A 73 8.42 24.98 5.00
CA THR A 73 7.61 23.88 5.52
C THR A 73 6.47 23.52 4.55
N GLY A 74 5.87 24.53 3.91
CA GLY A 74 4.81 24.33 2.92
C GLY A 74 5.30 23.63 1.66
N SER A 75 6.49 23.98 1.18
CA SER A 75 7.11 23.33 0.01
C SER A 75 7.45 21.85 0.29
N VAL A 76 7.94 21.55 1.50
CA VAL A 76 8.19 20.18 1.97
C VAL A 76 6.87 19.41 2.07
N GLY A 77 5.82 20.04 2.57
CA GLY A 77 4.48 19.47 2.64
C GLY A 77 3.94 19.09 1.25
N ILE A 78 4.04 19.98 0.26
CA ILE A 78 3.62 19.71 -1.12
C ILE A 78 4.42 18.54 -1.73
N ALA A 79 5.74 18.51 -1.52
CA ALA A 79 6.58 17.40 -1.97
C ALA A 79 6.16 16.07 -1.32
N GLY A 80 5.84 16.08 -0.02
CA GLY A 80 5.30 14.93 0.70
C GLY A 80 3.98 14.43 0.10
N ILE A 81 3.04 15.34 -0.19
CA ILE A 81 1.77 15.00 -0.85
C ILE A 81 2.02 14.33 -2.20
N ALA A 82 2.85 14.93 -3.05
CA ALA A 82 3.15 14.40 -4.37
C ALA A 82 3.77 12.98 -4.29
N LEU A 83 4.73 12.78 -3.40
CA LEU A 83 5.35 11.47 -3.17
C LEU A 83 4.34 10.43 -2.69
N GLY A 84 3.50 10.79 -1.70
CA GLY A 84 2.46 9.90 -1.18
C GLY A 84 1.48 9.47 -2.26
N VAL A 85 1.01 10.41 -3.09
CA VAL A 85 0.10 10.12 -4.22
C VAL A 85 0.76 9.19 -5.25
N VAL A 86 2.02 9.43 -5.62
CA VAL A 86 2.75 8.57 -6.57
C VAL A 86 2.88 7.14 -6.05
N VAL A 87 3.20 6.97 -4.76
CA VAL A 87 3.29 5.63 -4.13
C VAL A 87 1.94 4.92 -4.14
N ILE A 88 0.84 5.62 -3.85
CA ILE A 88 -0.51 5.05 -3.91
C ILE A 88 -0.85 4.62 -5.34
N LEU A 89 -0.64 5.50 -6.33
CA LEU A 89 -0.92 5.19 -7.74
C LEU A 89 -0.09 4.01 -8.24
N TYR A 90 1.18 3.93 -7.84
CA TYR A 90 2.04 2.79 -8.15
C TYR A 90 1.52 1.49 -7.50
N GLY A 91 1.08 1.54 -6.24
CA GLY A 91 0.46 0.41 -5.54
C GLY A 91 -0.80 -0.08 -6.25
N ILE A 92 -1.71 0.83 -6.63
CA ILE A 92 -2.94 0.52 -7.37
C ILE A 92 -2.62 -0.09 -8.73
N ARG A 93 -1.69 0.50 -9.49
CA ARG A 93 -1.27 -0.04 -10.80
C ARG A 93 -0.71 -1.45 -10.65
N THR A 94 0.15 -1.67 -9.66
CA THR A 94 0.75 -2.98 -9.38
C THR A 94 -0.32 -4.01 -9.00
N PHE A 95 -1.31 -3.59 -8.19
CA PHE A 95 -2.46 -4.42 -7.87
C PHE A 95 -3.22 -4.81 -9.13
N MET A 96 -3.71 -3.84 -9.93
CA MET A 96 -4.52 -4.13 -11.12
C MET A 96 -3.79 -5.01 -12.14
N SER A 97 -2.49 -4.82 -12.36
CA SER A 97 -1.69 -5.63 -13.30
C SER A 97 -1.59 -7.11 -12.93
N ARG A 98 -1.86 -7.47 -11.68
CA ARG A 98 -1.80 -8.86 -11.18
C ARG A 98 -3.14 -9.59 -11.26
N TRP A 99 -4.22 -8.87 -11.59
CA TRP A 99 -5.58 -9.42 -11.71
C TRP A 99 -6.12 -9.38 -13.15
N GLN A 100 -5.32 -8.94 -14.13
CA GLN A 100 -5.55 -9.10 -15.57
C GLN A 100 -4.80 -10.33 -16.07
#